data_AF-A0A929FPG8-F1
#
_entry.id   AF-A0A929FPG8-F1
#
_cell.length_a   1.000
_cell.length_b   1.000
_cell.length_c   1.000
_cell.angle_alpha   90.00
_cell.angle_beta   90.00
_cell.angle_gamma   90.00
#
_symmetry.space_group_name_H-M   'P 1'
#
loop_
_entity.id
_entity.type
_entity.pdbx_description
1 polymer ?
#
loop_
_entity_poly.entity_id
_entity_poly.type
_entity_poly.pdbx_seq_one_letter_code
_entity_poly.pdbx_strand_id
1 'polypeptide(L)'
;MNLKRSLDRISHLMSLFVTQVRAETAMGKTDINKVAETVLIPILAEVYGYKELKNLNYTEDSNYPGIDLGDETARVAFQITSTPNSSCQAMKRI
;
A
#
# COMPACT_ATOMS: atom_id res chain seq x y z
N MET A 1 -26.61 -1.92 10.10
CA MET A 1 -25.41 -1.19 10.54
C MET A 1 -25.65 0.29 10.26
N ASN A 2 -25.43 1.20 11.21
CA ASN A 2 -25.67 2.65 11.00
C ASN A 2 -24.50 3.24 10.19
N LEU A 3 -24.77 3.84 9.03
CA LEU A 3 -23.74 4.34 8.11
C LEU A 3 -22.77 5.32 8.78
N LYS A 4 -23.29 6.23 9.62
CA LYS A 4 -22.48 7.19 10.37
C LYS A 4 -21.52 6.48 11.32
N ARG A 5 -22.01 5.49 12.08
CA ARG A 5 -21.18 4.69 12.99
C ARG A 5 -20.04 3.97 12.25
N SER A 6 -20.32 3.44 11.06
CA SER A 6 -19.29 2.80 10.23
C SER A 6 -18.25 3.79 9.75
N LEU A 7 -18.67 4.96 9.27
CA LEU A 7 -17.78 6.03 8.85
C LEU A 7 -16.88 6.50 10.00
N ASP A 8 -17.45 6.76 11.17
CA ASP A 8 -16.71 7.18 12.37
C ASP A 8 -15.67 6.13 12.77
N ARG A 9 -16.03 4.83 12.70
CA ARG A 9 -15.11 3.73 13.01
C ARG A 9 -13.97 3.64 12.00
N ILE A 10 -14.26 3.74 10.70
CA ILE A 10 -13.23 3.72 9.65
C ILE A 10 -12.27 4.89 9.85
N SER A 11 -12.80 6.11 10.06
CA SER A 11 -11.99 7.32 10.29
C SER A 11 -11.09 7.17 11.50
N HIS A 12 -11.60 6.62 12.60
CA HIS A 12 -10.82 6.40 13.82
C HIS A 12 -9.68 5.39 13.59
N LEU A 13 -9.98 4.24 13.01
CA LEU A 13 -8.98 3.19 12.75
C LEU A 13 -7.90 3.66 11.77
N MET A 14 -8.29 4.37 10.70
CA MET A 14 -7.34 4.94 9.74
C MET A 14 -6.43 5.99 10.39
N SER A 15 -6.97 6.81 11.31
CA SER A 15 -6.15 7.79 12.04
C SER A 15 -5.10 7.12 12.93
N LEU A 16 -5.47 6.03 13.62
CA LEU A 16 -4.54 5.23 14.42
C LEU A 16 -3.47 4.59 13.54
N PHE A 17 -3.87 3.97 12.43
CA PHE A 17 -2.97 3.35 11.47
C PHE A 17 -1.92 4.34 10.93
N VAL A 18 -2.36 5.52 10.46
CA VAL A 18 -1.44 6.57 9.99
C VAL A 18 -0.48 7.03 11.09
N THR A 19 -0.97 7.14 12.33
CA THR A 19 -0.14 7.54 13.48
C THR A 19 0.93 6.49 13.79
N GLN A 20 0.57 5.21 13.76
CA GLN A 20 1.49 4.09 13.99
C GLN A 20 2.57 4.03 12.90
N VAL A 21 2.18 4.10 11.63
CA VAL A 21 3.11 4.10 10.50
C VAL A 21 4.13 5.22 10.64
N ARG A 22 3.68 6.45 10.98
CA ARG A 22 4.57 7.59 11.17
C ARG A 22 5.51 7.41 12.36
N ALA A 23 4.98 6.96 13.50
CA ALA A 23 5.77 6.77 14.72
C ALA A 23 6.84 5.70 14.54
N GLU A 24 6.49 4.55 13.97
CA GLU A 24 7.43 3.46 13.69
C GLU A 24 8.49 3.88 12.68
N THR A 25 8.08 4.53 11.59
CA THR A 25 9.01 5.05 10.57
C THR A 25 10.00 6.05 11.17
N ALA A 26 9.54 6.96 12.05
CA ALA A 26 10.42 7.89 12.76
C ALA A 26 11.42 7.20 13.70
N MET A 27 11.09 6.02 14.20
CA MET A 27 11.99 5.16 14.98
C MET A 27 12.88 4.25 14.10
N GLY A 28 12.81 4.37 12.77
CA GLY A 28 13.53 3.50 11.83
C GLY A 28 12.96 2.10 11.70
N LYS A 29 11.77 1.83 12.24
CA LYS A 29 11.07 0.54 12.13
C LYS A 29 10.19 0.56 10.87
N THR A 30 10.40 -0.41 9.98
CA THR A 30 9.72 -0.46 8.69
C THR A 30 8.81 -1.68 8.51
N ASP A 31 8.69 -2.54 9.53
CA ASP A 31 7.86 -3.75 9.48
C ASP A 31 6.39 -3.42 9.18
N ILE A 32 5.84 -2.38 9.83
CA ILE A 32 4.47 -1.93 9.56
C ILE A 32 4.26 -1.47 8.11
N ASN A 33 5.28 -0.89 7.46
CA ASN A 33 5.17 -0.48 6.06
C ASN A 33 5.07 -1.72 5.15
N LYS A 34 5.93 -2.73 5.37
CA LYS A 34 5.90 -3.99 4.62
C LYS A 34 4.58 -4.74 4.77
N VAL A 35 4.04 -4.80 6.00
CA VAL A 35 2.74 -5.43 6.24
C VAL A 35 1.61 -4.61 5.59
N ALA A 36 1.69 -3.28 5.66
CA ALA A 36 0.71 -2.38 5.07
C ALA A 36 0.59 -2.54 3.54
N GLU A 37 1.70 -2.74 2.82
CA GLU A 37 1.70 -3.01 1.38
C GLU A 37 0.70 -4.10 1.01
N THR A 38 0.74 -5.24 1.71
CA THR A 38 -0.15 -6.38 1.46
C THR A 38 -1.57 -6.12 1.96
N VAL A 39 -1.72 -5.56 3.15
CA VAL A 39 -3.04 -5.30 3.76
C VAL A 39 -3.89 -4.35 2.93
N LEU A 40 -3.26 -3.39 2.24
CA LEU A 40 -3.96 -2.38 1.45
C LEU A 40 -4.32 -2.85 0.03
N ILE A 41 -3.78 -3.98 -0.45
CA ILE A 41 -4.05 -4.50 -1.81
C ILE A 41 -5.54 -4.55 -2.15
N PRO A 42 -6.44 -5.14 -1.34
CA PRO A 42 -7.84 -5.26 -1.71
C PRO A 42 -8.52 -3.89 -1.92
N ILE A 43 -8.10 -2.88 -1.16
CA ILE A 43 -8.62 -1.51 -1.27
C ILE A 43 -8.06 -0.85 -2.54
N LEU A 44 -6.75 -0.97 -2.78
CA LEU A 44 -6.08 -0.36 -3.93
C LEU A 44 -6.54 -1.01 -5.25
N ALA A 45 -6.69 -2.33 -5.27
CA ALA A 45 -7.21 -3.09 -6.40
C ALA A 45 -8.61 -2.59 -6.82
N GLU A 46 -9.50 -2.38 -5.84
CA GLU A 46 -10.85 -1.87 -6.10
C GLU A 46 -10.84 -0.40 -6.56
N VAL A 47 -10.07 0.46 -5.89
CA VAL A 47 -10.01 1.90 -6.20
C VAL A 47 -9.41 2.16 -7.59
N TYR A 48 -8.40 1.40 -7.98
CA TYR A 48 -7.71 1.58 -9.27
C TYR A 48 -8.17 0.62 -10.37
N GLY A 49 -9.01 -0.38 -10.06
CA GLY A 49 -9.51 -1.36 -11.02
C GLY A 49 -8.49 -2.43 -11.44
N TYR A 50 -7.45 -2.67 -10.65
CA TYR A 50 -6.40 -3.68 -10.91
C TYR A 50 -6.69 -4.97 -10.14
N LYS A 51 -7.44 -5.88 -10.78
CA LYS A 51 -7.96 -7.09 -10.14
C LYS A 51 -6.88 -8.12 -9.79
N GLU A 52 -5.75 -8.10 -10.48
CA GLU A 52 -4.63 -9.01 -10.29
C GLU A 52 -3.45 -8.30 -9.59
N LEU A 53 -3.73 -7.19 -8.89
CA LEU A 53 -2.74 -6.47 -8.09
C LEU A 53 -2.22 -7.38 -6.96
N LYS A 54 -0.92 -7.65 -6.97
CA LYS A 54 -0.24 -8.51 -6.01
C LYS A 54 1.00 -7.84 -5.43
N ASN A 55 1.41 -8.29 -4.27
CA ASN A 55 2.69 -7.89 -3.68
C ASN A 55 3.82 -8.66 -4.37
N LEU A 56 4.75 -7.96 -5.00
CA LEU A 56 5.88 -8.53 -5.75
C LEU A 56 6.99 -9.05 -4.82
N ASN A 57 7.01 -8.64 -3.55
CA ASN A 57 7.95 -9.15 -2.55
C ASN A 57 7.72 -10.64 -2.24
N TYR A 58 6.56 -11.22 -2.62
CA TYR A 58 6.22 -12.63 -2.39
C TYR A 58 6.11 -13.46 -3.69
N THR A 59 6.42 -12.89 -4.86
CA THR A 59 6.41 -13.63 -6.13
C THR A 59 7.77 -14.25 -6.42
N GLU A 60 7.82 -15.39 -7.13
CA GLU A 60 9.04 -16.20 -7.34
C GLU A 60 10.22 -15.43 -8.00
N ASP A 61 9.96 -14.32 -8.69
CA ASP A 61 10.95 -13.40 -9.28
C ASP A 61 11.15 -12.13 -8.43
N SER A 62 11.44 -12.29 -7.13
CA SER A 62 11.48 -11.21 -6.11
C SER A 62 12.67 -10.24 -6.23
N ASN A 63 12.94 -9.69 -7.41
CA ASN A 63 14.15 -8.90 -7.68
C ASN A 63 13.89 -7.54 -8.34
N TYR A 64 12.78 -6.89 -7.98
CA TYR A 64 12.43 -5.54 -8.45
C TYR A 64 12.77 -4.49 -7.38
N PRO A 65 13.97 -3.88 -7.41
CA PRO A 65 14.34 -2.87 -6.42
C PRO A 65 13.44 -1.65 -6.52
N GLY A 66 12.67 -1.38 -5.46
CA GLY A 66 11.78 -0.22 -5.35
C GLY A 66 10.40 -0.40 -5.98
N ILE A 67 9.99 -1.64 -6.32
CA ILE A 67 8.63 -1.96 -6.74
C ILE A 67 8.00 -2.90 -5.72
N ASP A 68 6.88 -2.47 -5.13
CA ASP A 68 6.22 -3.21 -4.06
C ASP A 68 5.00 -3.98 -4.58
N LEU A 69 4.14 -3.32 -5.37
CA LEU A 69 2.92 -3.92 -5.92
C LEU A 69 2.94 -3.90 -7.45
N GLY A 70 2.33 -4.92 -8.08
CA GLY A 70 2.19 -4.97 -9.53
C GLY A 70 0.97 -5.76 -9.98
N ASP A 71 0.45 -5.40 -11.17
CA ASP A 71 -0.57 -6.16 -11.90
C ASP A 71 -0.05 -6.36 -13.33
N GLU A 72 0.26 -7.61 -13.67
CA GLU A 72 0.82 -7.97 -14.98
C GLU A 72 -0.18 -7.81 -16.12
N THR A 73 -1.47 -8.02 -15.85
CA THR A 73 -2.54 -7.90 -16.85
C THR A 73 -2.71 -6.44 -17.24
N ALA A 74 -2.74 -5.55 -16.25
CA ALA A 74 -2.82 -4.10 -16.45
C ALA A 74 -1.47 -3.47 -16.82
N ARG A 75 -0.36 -4.21 -16.68
CA ARG A 75 1.02 -3.76 -16.88
C ARG A 75 1.36 -2.51 -16.06
N VAL A 76 1.02 -2.54 -14.78
CA VAL A 76 1.27 -1.45 -13.84
C VAL A 76 2.08 -1.93 -12.64
N ALA A 77 2.88 -1.01 -12.10
CA ALA A 77 3.77 -1.23 -10.97
C ALA A 77 3.74 0.00 -10.04
N PHE A 78 3.74 -0.24 -8.73
CA PHE A 78 3.65 0.79 -7.70
C PHE A 78 4.76 0.63 -6.68
N GLN A 79 5.38 1.76 -6.34
CA GLN A 79 6.11 1.92 -5.10
C GLN A 79 5.16 2.48 -4.04
N ILE A 80 5.13 1.86 -2.86
CA ILE A 80 4.36 2.28 -1.70
C ILE A 80 5.31 2.92 -0.69
N THR A 81 5.01 4.16 -0.28
CA THR A 81 5.84 4.89 0.69
C THR A 81 4.97 5.65 1.68
N SER A 82 5.43 5.71 2.94
CA SER A 82 4.83 6.51 4.00
C SER A 82 5.40 7.93 4.11
N THR A 83 6.40 8.25 3.28
CA THR A 83 7.00 9.59 3.20
C THR A 83 6.54 10.30 1.93
N PRO A 84 6.13 11.58 2.01
CA PRO A 84 5.61 12.33 0.86
C PRO A 84 6.72 12.82 -0.08
N ASN A 85 7.89 12.17 -0.11
CA ASN A 85 8.95 12.61 -1.00
C ASN A 85 8.46 12.47 -2.45
N SER A 86 8.67 13.52 -3.25
CA SER A 86 8.13 13.71 -4.61
C SER A 86 8.58 12.67 -5.65
N SER A 87 9.23 11.59 -5.21
CA SER A 87 9.63 10.44 -6.00
C SER A 87 8.60 9.31 -5.99
N CYS A 88 7.35 9.56 -5.56
CA CYS A 88 6.23 8.64 -5.78
C CYS A 88 6.01 8.49 -7.30
N GLN A 89 6.88 7.72 -7.94
CA GLN A 89 6.80 7.36 -9.34
C GLN A 89 5.87 6.15 -9.39
N ALA A 90 4.69 6.30 -9.99
CA ALA A 90 4.08 5.17 -10.68
C ALA A 90 5.10 4.74 -11.75
N MET A 91 5.97 3.80 -11.38
CA MET A 91 7.20 3.54 -12.10
C MET A 91 6.88 2.58 -13.24
N LYS A 92 6.61 3.20 -14.40
CA LYS A 92 6.51 2.62 -15.76
C LYS A 92 5.48 1.51 -16.00
N ARG A 93 4.82 1.63 -17.15
CA ARG A 93 4.24 0.47 -17.84
C ARG A 93 5.33 -0.57 -18.05
N ILE A 94 5.08 -1.81 -17.64
CA ILE A 94 5.93 -2.98 -17.94
C ILE A 94 5.75 -3.38 -19.41
#